data_AF-A0A6A6NNP3-F1
#
_entry.id   AF-A0A6A6NNP3-F1
#
_cell.length_a   1.000
_cell.length_b   1.000
_cell.length_c   1.000
_cell.angle_alpha   90.00
_cell.angle_beta   90.00
_cell.angle_gamma   90.00
#
_symmetry.space_group_name_H-M   'P 1'
#
loop_
_entity.id
_entity.type
_entity.pdbx_description
1 polymer ?
#
loop_
_entity_poly.entity_id
_entity_poly.type
_entity_poly.pdbx_seq_one_letter_code
_entity_poly.pdbx_strand_id
1 'polypeptide(L)'
;MMAVSPYLTAGLSASTYAFLLRFLSSKNVNAFDRNTRIKGISALHAIISSIITIYALNTPSQWTPVGLTSQQDALRLFEPSKPRSPSAPAAPSAAENLDDSLNPMIKSRSDLANKLTAWETGYLIYDTYALLHLTSLKLPSRSDHTPKAAAAVRRAAAESPVVLAHHVLLACALGTLQVYNAARRERGVWVILAFMLMNASTPVLHLHWYLRRRMGCVNALADAVLVAVFALARFGPVYAVLEKYGQFHGLSAWEAYRRLRWVCQAGTGMLVVANLGWWGALVWRAVAPRRNHGMGMMRKTV
;
A
#
# COMPACT_ATOMS: atom_id res chain seq x y z
N MET A 1 -4.06 1.30 -30.55
CA MET A 1 -4.21 2.35 -29.52
C MET A 1 -2.82 2.72 -29.02
N MET A 2 -2.48 4.00 -28.93
CA MET A 2 -1.18 4.43 -28.38
C MET A 2 -1.15 4.14 -26.87
N ALA A 3 -0.13 3.42 -26.40
CA ALA A 3 0.05 3.18 -24.98
C ALA A 3 0.40 4.51 -24.29
N VAL A 4 -0.40 4.92 -23.31
CA VAL A 4 -0.12 6.11 -22.49
C VAL A 4 1.13 5.84 -21.67
N SER A 5 2.11 6.76 -21.72
CA SER A 5 3.35 6.64 -20.95
C SER A 5 3.06 6.55 -19.44
N PRO A 6 3.65 5.58 -18.70
CA PRO A 6 3.45 5.46 -17.27
C PRO A 6 3.93 6.71 -16.52
N TYR A 7 4.97 7.39 -17.00
CA TYR A 7 5.44 8.64 -16.44
C TYR A 7 4.44 9.77 -16.60
N LEU A 8 3.75 9.82 -17.75
CA LEU A 8 2.71 10.81 -17.98
C LEU A 8 1.54 10.57 -17.03
N THR A 9 1.10 9.32 -16.85
CA THR A 9 0.05 8.97 -15.88
C THR A 9 0.45 9.33 -14.45
N ALA A 10 1.67 8.99 -14.03
CA ALA A 10 2.17 9.33 -12.69
C ALA A 10 2.27 10.86 -12.49
N GLY A 11 2.79 11.59 -13.48
CA GLY A 11 2.93 13.04 -13.45
C GLY A 11 1.58 13.78 -13.42
N LEU A 12 0.61 13.34 -14.24
CA LEU A 12 -0.75 13.87 -14.23
C LEU A 12 -1.46 13.58 -12.92
N SER A 13 -1.31 12.36 -12.38
CA SER A 13 -1.82 11.98 -11.06
C SER A 13 -1.28 12.90 -9.98
N ALA A 14 0.05 13.02 -9.87
CA ALA A 14 0.71 13.88 -8.88
C ALA A 14 0.26 15.35 -9.00
N SER A 15 0.17 15.87 -10.23
CA SER A 15 -0.27 17.24 -10.50
C SER A 15 -1.73 17.47 -10.11
N THR A 16 -2.60 16.51 -10.40
CA THR A 16 -4.03 16.55 -10.03
C THR A 16 -4.19 16.61 -8.51
N TYR A 17 -3.50 15.74 -7.78
CA TYR A 17 -3.57 15.77 -6.32
C TYR A 17 -2.94 17.02 -5.70
N ALA A 18 -1.82 17.51 -6.26
CA ALA A 18 -1.22 18.77 -5.82
C ALA A 18 -2.17 19.96 -6.02
N PHE A 19 -2.90 19.99 -7.16
CA PHE A 19 -3.93 20.98 -7.42
C PHE A 19 -5.09 20.88 -6.43
N LEU A 20 -5.60 19.67 -6.17
CA LEU A 20 -6.65 19.43 -5.17
C LEU A 20 -6.22 19.91 -3.78
N LEU A 21 -4.99 19.62 -3.36
CA LEU A 21 -4.48 20.07 -2.07
C LEU A 21 -4.37 21.59 -2.00
N ARG A 22 -3.90 22.25 -3.06
CA ARG A 22 -3.84 23.72 -3.11
C ARG A 22 -5.23 24.33 -2.99
N PHE A 23 -6.21 23.79 -3.71
CA PHE A 23 -7.60 24.25 -3.66
C PHE A 23 -8.22 24.05 -2.27
N LEU A 24 -7.97 22.91 -1.65
CA LEU A 24 -8.53 22.56 -0.35
C LEU A 24 -7.80 23.20 0.84
N SER A 25 -6.56 23.67 0.63
CA SER A 25 -5.71 24.31 1.66
C SER A 25 -5.77 25.84 1.63
N SER A 26 -6.90 26.43 1.25
CA SER A 26 -7.12 27.88 1.33
C SER A 26 -6.67 28.46 2.69
N LYS A 27 -6.07 29.65 2.67
CA LYS A 27 -5.45 30.31 3.85
C LYS A 27 -6.42 30.46 5.03
N ASN A 28 -7.72 30.51 4.76
CA ASN A 28 -8.77 30.74 5.75
C ASN A 28 -9.28 29.45 6.41
N VAL A 29 -8.76 28.28 6.03
CA VAL A 29 -9.18 26.99 6.58
C VAL A 29 -8.33 26.65 7.79
N ASN A 30 -8.98 26.41 8.93
CA ASN A 30 -8.32 25.98 10.16
C ASN A 30 -7.58 24.65 9.96
N ALA A 31 -6.64 24.34 10.86
CA ALA A 31 -5.79 23.15 10.74
C ALA A 31 -6.58 21.82 10.79
N PHE A 32 -7.69 21.78 11.55
CA PHE A 32 -8.52 20.58 11.68
C PHE A 32 -9.25 20.25 10.37
N ASP A 33 -9.89 21.25 9.76
CA ASP A 33 -10.61 21.08 8.50
C ASP A 33 -9.65 20.73 7.36
N ARG A 34 -8.45 21.33 7.35
CA ARG A 34 -7.39 20.98 6.39
C ARG A 34 -6.97 19.52 6.51
N ASN A 35 -6.68 19.05 7.73
CA ASN A 35 -6.34 17.65 7.97
C ASN A 35 -7.48 16.70 7.58
N THR A 36 -8.73 17.08 7.89
CA THR A 36 -9.91 16.30 7.53
C THR A 36 -10.05 16.17 6.01
N ARG A 37 -9.84 17.26 5.26
CA ARG A 37 -9.87 17.25 3.78
C ARG A 37 -8.79 16.36 3.18
N ILE A 38 -7.55 16.46 3.66
CA ILE A 38 -6.43 15.61 3.20
C ILE A 38 -6.73 14.14 3.45
N LYS A 39 -7.23 13.80 4.64
CA LYS A 39 -7.66 12.44 4.99
C LYS A 39 -8.84 11.97 4.14
N GLY A 40 -9.77 12.85 3.80
CA GLY A 40 -10.88 12.57 2.88
C GLY A 40 -10.39 12.20 1.48
N ILE A 41 -9.44 12.96 0.92
CA ILE A 41 -8.81 12.64 -0.38
C ILE A 41 -8.13 11.26 -0.31
N SER A 42 -7.35 11.02 0.75
CA SER A 42 -6.64 9.76 0.95
C SER A 42 -7.61 8.57 1.06
N ALA A 43 -8.70 8.72 1.81
CA ALA A 43 -9.75 7.70 1.90
C ALA A 43 -10.40 7.43 0.54
N LEU A 44 -10.76 8.47 -0.21
CA LEU A 44 -11.38 8.32 -1.52
C LEU A 44 -10.44 7.63 -2.52
N HIS A 45 -9.17 8.04 -2.57
CA HIS A 45 -8.15 7.39 -3.39
C HIS A 45 -8.05 5.91 -3.04
N ALA A 46 -7.91 5.58 -1.75
CA ALA A 46 -7.80 4.21 -1.29
C ALA A 46 -9.03 3.34 -1.62
N ILE A 47 -10.25 3.90 -1.55
CA ILE A 47 -11.47 3.19 -1.94
C ILE A 47 -11.44 2.89 -3.44
N ILE A 48 -11.22 3.91 -4.26
CA ILE A 48 -11.22 3.77 -5.72
C ILE A 48 -10.12 2.79 -6.16
N SER A 49 -8.92 2.90 -5.61
CA SER A 49 -7.83 2.00 -5.96
C SER A 49 -8.06 0.58 -5.48
N SER A 50 -8.64 0.38 -4.30
CA SER A 50 -9.03 -0.96 -3.84
C SER A 50 -10.07 -1.59 -4.76
N ILE A 51 -11.09 -0.85 -5.19
CA ILE A 51 -12.11 -1.34 -6.12
C ILE A 51 -11.49 -1.74 -7.47
N ILE A 52 -10.67 -0.86 -8.07
CA ILE A 52 -10.00 -1.14 -9.35
C ILE A 52 -9.04 -2.32 -9.20
N THR A 53 -8.34 -2.43 -8.08
CA THR A 53 -7.44 -3.54 -7.77
C THR A 53 -8.21 -4.87 -7.71
N ILE A 54 -9.31 -4.92 -6.95
CA ILE A 54 -10.17 -6.11 -6.86
C ILE A 54 -10.68 -6.49 -8.25
N TYR A 55 -11.15 -5.51 -9.03
CA TYR A 55 -11.61 -5.75 -10.39
C TYR A 55 -10.49 -6.33 -11.28
N ALA A 56 -9.31 -5.72 -11.27
CA ALA A 56 -8.17 -6.17 -12.08
C ALA A 56 -7.70 -7.58 -11.68
N LEU A 57 -7.62 -7.89 -10.39
CA LEU A 57 -7.20 -9.21 -9.90
C LEU A 57 -8.20 -10.33 -10.22
N ASN A 58 -9.49 -10.00 -10.34
CA ASN A 58 -10.57 -10.97 -10.59
C ASN A 58 -11.01 -11.05 -12.06
N THR A 59 -10.37 -10.32 -12.97
CA THR A 59 -10.71 -10.31 -14.40
C THR A 59 -9.56 -10.92 -15.22
N PRO A 60 -9.56 -12.25 -15.49
CA PRO A 60 -8.45 -12.92 -16.18
C PRO A 60 -8.12 -12.33 -17.55
N SER A 61 -9.12 -11.81 -18.28
CA SER A 61 -8.94 -11.18 -19.59
C SER A 61 -8.06 -9.93 -19.57
N GLN A 62 -7.82 -9.34 -18.39
CA GLN A 62 -6.92 -8.21 -18.21
C GLN A 62 -5.44 -8.60 -18.18
N TRP A 63 -5.12 -9.90 -18.16
CA TRP A 63 -3.77 -10.42 -17.99
C TRP A 63 -3.29 -11.13 -19.25
N THR A 64 -2.20 -10.63 -19.82
CA THR A 64 -1.54 -11.24 -20.98
C THR A 64 -0.25 -11.92 -20.53
N PRO A 65 -0.12 -13.25 -20.64
CA PRO A 65 1.11 -13.93 -20.31
C PRO A 65 2.21 -13.59 -21.32
N VAL A 66 3.41 -13.31 -20.83
CA VAL A 66 4.56 -13.05 -21.69
C VAL A 66 5.14 -14.38 -22.18
N GLY A 67 5.23 -14.55 -23.50
CA GLY A 67 5.87 -15.72 -24.11
C GLY A 67 4.92 -16.86 -24.54
N LEU A 68 3.61 -16.72 -24.32
CA LEU A 68 2.61 -17.61 -24.90
C LEU A 68 2.02 -16.97 -26.16
N THR A 69 1.95 -17.74 -27.23
CA THR A 69 1.45 -17.30 -28.54
C THR A 69 -0.08 -17.21 -28.60
N SER A 70 -0.80 -17.79 -27.62
CA SER A 70 -2.26 -17.79 -27.58
C SER A 70 -2.83 -17.32 -26.24
N GLN A 71 -3.92 -16.53 -26.29
CA GLN A 71 -4.68 -16.07 -25.12
C GLN A 71 -5.45 -17.22 -24.43
N GLN A 72 -5.70 -18.33 -25.13
CA GLN A 72 -6.36 -19.51 -24.57
C GLN A 72 -5.46 -20.26 -23.57
N ASP A 73 -4.15 -20.31 -23.82
CA ASP A 73 -3.20 -20.90 -22.87
C ASP A 73 -3.08 -20.08 -21.58
N ALA A 74 -3.28 -18.75 -21.68
CA ALA A 74 -3.37 -17.87 -20.53
C ALA A 74 -4.55 -18.23 -19.63
N LEU A 75 -5.74 -18.39 -20.22
CA LEU A 75 -6.97 -18.65 -19.48
C LEU A 75 -6.90 -19.99 -18.73
N ARG A 76 -6.30 -21.02 -19.33
CA ARG A 76 -6.07 -22.32 -18.69
C ARG A 76 -5.13 -22.25 -17.49
N LEU A 77 -4.24 -21.26 -17.43
CA LEU A 77 -3.33 -21.05 -16.27
C LEU A 77 -4.01 -20.32 -15.11
N PHE A 78 -5.11 -19.60 -15.36
CA PHE A 78 -5.89 -18.91 -14.33
C PHE A 78 -7.11 -19.69 -13.85
N GLU A 79 -7.53 -20.73 -14.58
CA GLU A 79 -8.50 -21.69 -14.05
C GLU A 79 -7.92 -22.40 -12.82
N PRO A 80 -8.71 -22.59 -11.75
CA PRO A 80 -8.29 -23.41 -10.61
C PRO A 80 -7.95 -24.79 -11.15
N SER A 81 -6.65 -25.07 -11.27
CA SER A 81 -6.19 -26.32 -11.84
C SER A 81 -6.78 -27.45 -11.01
N LYS A 82 -7.61 -28.28 -11.64
CA LYS A 82 -8.03 -29.57 -11.09
C LYS A 82 -6.74 -30.22 -10.57
N PRO A 83 -6.66 -30.61 -9.28
CA PRO A 83 -5.42 -31.08 -8.69
C PRO A 83 -4.82 -32.13 -9.62
N ARG A 84 -3.63 -31.85 -10.13
CA ARG A 84 -2.94 -32.74 -11.07
C ARG A 84 -2.90 -34.09 -10.40
N SER A 85 -3.54 -35.09 -11.01
CA SER A 85 -3.59 -36.44 -10.46
C SER A 85 -2.17 -36.82 -10.03
N PRO A 86 -1.95 -37.32 -8.80
CA PRO A 86 -0.62 -37.55 -8.25
C PRO A 86 0.04 -38.73 -8.97
N SER A 87 0.47 -38.53 -10.21
CA SER A 87 1.54 -39.33 -10.80
C SER A 87 2.78 -39.01 -9.99
N ALA A 88 3.09 -39.89 -9.05
CA ALA A 88 4.12 -39.78 -8.02
C ALA A 88 5.37 -39.04 -8.52
N PRO A 89 5.60 -37.79 -8.09
CA PRO A 89 6.85 -37.12 -8.39
C PRO A 89 7.92 -37.65 -7.44
N ALA A 90 9.08 -38.01 -8.00
CA ALA A 90 10.32 -38.17 -7.24
C ALA A 90 10.46 -36.97 -6.30
N ALA A 91 10.72 -37.23 -5.02
CA ALA A 91 10.79 -36.21 -3.99
C ALA A 91 11.71 -35.07 -4.47
N PRO A 92 11.20 -33.85 -4.71
CA PRO A 92 12.01 -32.75 -5.19
C PRO A 92 13.08 -32.47 -4.14
N SER A 93 14.34 -32.43 -4.58
CA SER A 93 15.47 -32.14 -3.70
C SER A 93 15.18 -30.84 -2.94
N ALA A 94 15.37 -30.84 -1.63
CA ALA A 94 14.94 -29.75 -0.73
C ALA A 94 15.66 -28.40 -0.97
N ALA A 95 16.57 -28.33 -1.94
CA ALA A 95 17.45 -27.19 -2.19
C ALA A 95 17.16 -26.42 -3.49
N GLU A 96 16.25 -26.87 -4.34
CA GLU A 96 16.02 -26.23 -5.64
C GLU A 96 14.96 -25.13 -5.56
N ASN A 97 15.30 -23.93 -6.08
CA ASN A 97 14.36 -22.82 -6.20
C ASN A 97 13.20 -23.21 -7.13
N LEU A 98 12.01 -22.70 -6.84
CA LEU A 98 10.83 -22.94 -7.69
C LEU A 98 11.02 -22.34 -9.09
N ASP A 99 10.57 -23.06 -10.12
CA ASP A 99 10.59 -22.57 -11.50
C ASP A 99 9.43 -21.61 -11.77
N ASP A 100 9.75 -20.32 -11.80
CA ASP A 100 8.81 -19.23 -12.10
C ASP A 100 8.66 -18.93 -13.60
N SER A 101 9.26 -19.74 -14.48
CA SER A 101 9.33 -19.46 -15.92
C SER A 101 7.94 -19.31 -16.56
N LEU A 102 6.97 -20.10 -16.09
CA LEU A 102 5.59 -20.14 -16.58
C LEU A 102 4.56 -19.56 -15.59
N ASN A 103 4.98 -19.04 -14.43
CA ASN A 103 4.05 -18.58 -13.42
C ASN A 103 3.34 -17.29 -13.88
N PRO A 104 2.01 -17.31 -14.10
CA PRO A 104 1.29 -16.16 -14.61
C PRO A 104 1.31 -14.98 -13.63
N MET A 105 1.37 -15.20 -12.31
CA MET A 105 1.46 -14.09 -11.34
C MET A 105 2.74 -13.28 -11.48
N ILE A 106 3.81 -13.90 -11.98
CA ILE A 106 5.12 -13.27 -12.16
C ILE A 106 5.29 -12.74 -13.58
N LYS A 107 4.82 -13.49 -14.58
CA LYS A 107 5.09 -13.22 -16.00
C LYS A 107 3.97 -12.49 -16.73
N SER A 108 2.75 -12.47 -16.21
CA SER A 108 1.65 -11.77 -16.85
C SER A 108 1.79 -10.25 -16.73
N ARG A 109 1.22 -9.57 -17.71
CA ARG A 109 1.15 -8.11 -17.79
C ARG A 109 -0.30 -7.69 -17.90
N SER A 110 -0.58 -6.49 -17.40
CA SER A 110 -1.90 -5.89 -17.53
C SER A 110 -1.75 -4.39 -17.71
N ASP A 111 -2.27 -3.85 -18.82
CA ASP A 111 -2.23 -2.41 -19.08
C ASP A 111 -3.02 -1.63 -18.02
N LEU A 112 -4.13 -2.20 -17.52
CA LEU A 112 -4.90 -1.62 -16.42
C LEU A 112 -4.07 -1.59 -15.13
N ALA A 113 -3.43 -2.71 -14.78
CA ALA A 113 -2.61 -2.80 -13.60
C ALA A 113 -1.41 -1.83 -13.66
N ASN A 114 -0.76 -1.72 -14.82
CA ASN A 114 0.33 -0.78 -15.03
C ASN A 114 -0.13 0.67 -14.85
N LYS A 115 -1.27 1.05 -15.43
CA LYS A 115 -1.88 2.39 -15.23
C LYS A 115 -2.23 2.65 -13.77
N LEU A 116 -2.79 1.66 -13.08
CA LEU A 116 -3.09 1.75 -11.65
C LEU A 116 -1.81 1.96 -10.83
N THR A 117 -0.73 1.21 -11.10
CA THR A 117 0.54 1.41 -10.38
C THR A 117 1.14 2.79 -10.65
N ALA A 118 0.99 3.33 -11.86
CA ALA A 118 1.42 4.69 -12.18
C ALA A 118 0.56 5.75 -11.46
N TRP A 119 -0.76 5.54 -11.38
CA TRP A 119 -1.66 6.39 -10.63
C TRP A 119 -1.33 6.43 -9.14
N GLU A 120 -1.09 5.26 -8.53
CA GLU A 120 -0.61 5.09 -7.14
C GLU A 120 0.75 5.75 -6.91
N THR A 121 1.68 5.64 -7.87
CA THR A 121 2.98 6.33 -7.80
C THR A 121 2.78 7.84 -7.70
N GLY A 122 1.92 8.41 -8.53
CA GLY A 122 1.59 9.84 -8.48
C GLY A 122 0.91 10.25 -7.17
N TYR A 123 0.01 9.41 -6.64
CA TYR A 123 -0.61 9.63 -5.34
C TYR A 123 0.41 9.58 -4.20
N LEU A 124 1.36 8.64 -4.18
CA LEU A 124 2.40 8.56 -3.15
C LEU A 124 3.34 9.77 -3.18
N ILE A 125 3.71 10.26 -4.36
CA ILE A 125 4.48 11.51 -4.50
C ILE A 125 3.71 12.66 -3.83
N TYR A 126 2.42 12.76 -4.15
CA TYR A 126 1.53 13.73 -3.54
C TYR A 126 1.45 13.58 -2.02
N ASP A 127 1.21 12.38 -1.50
CA ASP A 127 0.98 12.13 -0.07
C ASP A 127 2.26 12.41 0.74
N THR A 128 3.42 12.08 0.16
CA THR A 128 4.74 12.45 0.69
C THR A 128 4.90 13.97 0.74
N TYR A 129 4.54 14.67 -0.34
CA TYR A 129 4.57 16.13 -0.36
C TYR A 129 3.61 16.75 0.65
N ALA A 130 2.39 16.21 0.79
CA ALA A 130 1.39 16.67 1.75
C ALA A 130 1.89 16.52 3.20
N LEU A 131 2.53 15.40 3.54
CA LEU A 131 3.18 15.18 4.83
C LEU A 131 4.26 16.24 5.13
N LEU A 132 5.15 16.49 4.17
CA LEU A 132 6.21 17.48 4.31
C LEU A 132 5.65 18.90 4.38
N HIS A 133 4.62 19.20 3.59
CA HIS A 133 3.93 20.49 3.61
C HIS A 133 3.29 20.75 4.97
N LEU A 134 2.52 19.80 5.51
CA LEU A 134 1.91 19.91 6.84
C LEU A 134 2.96 20.09 7.94
N THR A 135 4.08 19.36 7.85
CA THR A 135 5.21 19.53 8.77
C THR A 135 5.82 20.94 8.65
N SER A 136 5.97 21.45 7.43
CA SER A 136 6.53 22.78 7.17
C SER A 136 5.68 23.93 7.72
N LEU A 137 4.36 23.73 7.85
CA LEU A 137 3.44 24.71 8.42
C LEU A 137 3.56 24.82 9.95
N LYS A 138 4.11 23.80 10.62
CA LYS A 138 4.38 23.82 12.07
C LYS A 138 5.72 24.46 12.41
N LEU A 139 6.58 24.72 11.42
CA LEU A 139 7.89 25.31 11.65
C LEU A 139 7.73 26.81 11.99
N PRO A 140 8.44 27.31 13.01
CA PRO A 140 8.48 28.74 13.28
C PRO A 140 9.05 29.49 12.07
N SER A 141 8.51 30.68 11.78
CA SER A 141 8.97 31.53 10.64
C SER A 141 10.37 32.11 10.81
N ARG A 142 11.08 31.84 11.92
CA ARG A 142 12.34 32.50 12.28
C ARG A 142 13.56 31.77 11.70
N SER A 143 14.12 32.40 10.67
CA SER A 143 15.53 32.54 10.29
C SER A 143 16.56 31.55 10.85
N ASP A 144 16.60 30.35 10.29
CA ASP A 144 17.87 29.65 10.11
C ASP A 144 18.15 29.62 8.60
N HIS A 145 19.42 29.67 8.19
CA HIS A 145 19.84 29.55 6.79
C HIS A 145 19.45 28.21 6.12
N THR A 146 18.75 27.33 6.83
CA THR A 146 18.27 26.07 6.26
C THR A 146 17.06 26.32 5.35
N PRO A 147 17.06 25.82 4.11
CA PRO A 147 15.86 25.79 3.27
C PRO A 147 14.67 25.14 4.00
N LYS A 148 13.50 25.78 3.93
CA LYS A 148 12.26 25.33 4.62
C LYS A 148 11.91 23.85 4.34
N ALA A 149 12.17 23.37 3.12
CA ALA A 149 11.96 21.98 2.73
C ALA A 149 12.87 21.02 3.52
N ALA A 150 14.16 21.33 3.64
CA ALA A 150 15.11 20.51 4.40
C ALA A 150 14.76 20.50 5.90
N ALA A 151 14.36 21.65 6.46
CA ALA A 151 13.85 21.71 7.83
C ALA A 151 12.59 20.85 8.04
N ALA A 152 11.67 20.84 7.06
CA ALA A 152 10.46 20.02 7.11
C ALA A 152 10.77 18.52 7.07
N VAL A 153 11.71 18.09 6.23
CA VAL A 153 12.17 16.69 6.18
C VAL A 153 12.81 16.27 7.49
N ARG A 154 13.74 17.07 8.04
CA ARG A 154 14.38 16.78 9.34
C ARG A 154 13.36 16.65 10.46
N ARG A 155 12.38 17.56 10.50
CA ARG A 155 11.30 17.51 11.48
C ARG A 155 10.38 16.31 11.30
N ALA A 156 10.02 15.95 10.07
CA ALA A 156 9.20 14.78 9.79
C ALA A 156 9.92 13.48 10.18
N ALA A 157 11.23 13.40 9.93
CA ALA A 157 12.07 12.29 10.36
C ALA A 157 12.13 12.19 11.90
N ALA A 158 12.14 13.31 12.62
CA ALA A 158 12.12 13.31 14.08
C ALA A 158 10.74 12.99 14.67
N GLU A 159 9.66 13.55 14.12
CA GLU A 159 8.29 13.35 14.63
C GLU A 159 7.70 11.99 14.25
N SER A 160 8.05 11.46 13.07
CA SER A 160 7.43 10.25 12.50
C SER A 160 8.36 9.52 11.53
N PRO A 161 9.53 9.03 12.01
CA PRO A 161 10.57 8.43 11.16
C PRO A 161 10.03 7.28 10.31
N VAL A 162 9.21 6.41 10.92
CA VAL A 162 8.64 5.23 10.26
C VAL A 162 7.71 5.61 9.10
N VAL A 163 6.88 6.64 9.29
CA VAL A 163 5.95 7.11 8.24
C VAL A 163 6.73 7.72 7.08
N LEU A 164 7.71 8.58 7.37
CA LEU A 164 8.53 9.18 6.33
C LEU A 164 9.32 8.11 5.55
N ALA A 165 9.97 7.17 6.26
CA ALA A 165 10.70 6.08 5.64
C ALA A 165 9.79 5.23 4.76
N HIS A 166 8.59 4.88 5.24
CA HIS A 166 7.60 4.12 4.46
C HIS A 166 7.23 4.83 3.15
N HIS A 167 6.90 6.13 3.21
CA HIS A 167 6.53 6.90 2.03
C HIS A 167 7.68 7.03 1.02
N VAL A 168 8.90 7.32 1.50
CA VAL A 168 10.08 7.43 0.64
C VAL A 168 10.41 6.09 -0.01
N LEU A 169 10.45 5.01 0.77
CA LEU A 169 10.75 3.67 0.24
C LEU A 169 9.71 3.21 -0.79
N LEU A 170 8.41 3.44 -0.53
CA LEU A 170 7.38 3.09 -1.50
C LEU A 170 7.44 3.97 -2.75
N ALA A 171 7.69 5.27 -2.63
CA ALA A 171 7.85 6.16 -3.77
C ALA A 171 9.05 5.74 -4.64
N CYS A 172 10.17 5.36 -4.04
CA CYS A 172 11.34 4.83 -4.75
C CYS A 172 11.04 3.48 -5.42
N ALA A 173 10.37 2.55 -4.72
CA ALA A 173 10.03 1.24 -5.26
C ALA A 173 9.05 1.34 -6.44
N LEU A 174 7.96 2.09 -6.30
CA LEU A 174 7.00 2.30 -7.38
C LEU A 174 7.57 3.15 -8.52
N GLY A 175 8.40 4.14 -8.22
CA GLY A 175 9.13 4.90 -9.25
C GLY A 175 10.02 3.99 -10.09
N THR A 176 10.76 3.08 -9.45
CA THR A 176 11.56 2.06 -10.13
C THR A 176 10.67 1.14 -10.99
N LEU A 177 9.51 0.71 -10.47
CA LEU A 177 8.54 -0.05 -11.25
C LEU A 177 8.08 0.70 -12.51
N GLN A 178 7.89 2.02 -12.44
CA GLN A 178 7.51 2.81 -13.63
C GLN A 178 8.58 2.80 -14.72
N VAL A 179 9.88 2.70 -14.34
CA VAL A 179 10.97 2.51 -15.31
C VAL A 179 10.84 1.16 -16.01
N TYR A 180 10.57 0.09 -15.27
CA TYR A 180 10.34 -1.23 -15.85
C TYR A 180 9.07 -1.28 -16.72
N ASN A 181 7.99 -0.62 -16.30
CA ASN A 181 6.75 -0.50 -17.07
C ASN A 181 7.00 0.23 -18.40
N ALA A 182 7.75 1.34 -18.37
CA ALA A 182 8.09 2.10 -19.57
C ALA A 182 8.92 1.27 -20.56
N ALA A 183 9.84 0.45 -20.03
CA ALA A 183 10.65 -0.47 -20.83
C ALA A 183 9.90 -1.75 -21.25
N ARG A 184 8.63 -1.93 -20.83
CA ARG A 184 7.85 -3.17 -21.02
C ARG A 184 8.63 -4.40 -20.52
N ARG A 185 9.25 -4.29 -19.34
CA ARG A 185 10.06 -5.32 -18.66
C ARG A 185 9.54 -5.66 -17.27
N GLU A 186 8.36 -5.15 -16.92
CA GLU A 186 7.71 -5.39 -15.65
C GLU A 186 7.36 -6.87 -15.44
N ARG A 187 7.44 -7.30 -14.18
CA ARG A 187 7.14 -8.64 -13.69
C ARG A 187 6.53 -8.53 -12.30
N GLY A 188 5.69 -9.49 -11.93
CA GLY A 188 5.07 -9.52 -10.61
C GLY A 188 4.03 -8.42 -10.37
N VAL A 189 3.53 -7.77 -11.42
CA VAL A 189 2.53 -6.70 -11.30
C VAL A 189 1.26 -7.19 -10.61
N TRP A 190 0.88 -8.46 -10.82
CA TRP A 190 -0.21 -9.10 -10.09
C TRP A 190 0.01 -9.08 -8.58
N VAL A 191 1.22 -9.45 -8.13
CA VAL A 191 1.59 -9.44 -6.71
C VAL A 191 1.59 -8.02 -6.15
N ILE A 192 2.09 -7.06 -6.91
CA ILE A 192 2.10 -5.65 -6.52
C ILE A 192 0.67 -5.14 -6.33
N LEU A 193 -0.25 -5.46 -7.26
CA LEU A 193 -1.66 -5.11 -7.12
C LEU A 193 -2.29 -5.76 -5.90
N ALA A 194 -2.03 -7.04 -5.63
CA ALA A 194 -2.52 -7.68 -4.42
C ALA A 194 -2.08 -6.92 -3.17
N PHE A 195 -0.83 -6.45 -3.11
CA PHE A 195 -0.35 -5.62 -1.99
C PHE A 195 -0.91 -4.20 -1.97
N MET A 196 -1.42 -3.67 -3.09
CA MET A 196 -2.18 -2.40 -3.07
C MET A 196 -3.49 -2.51 -2.28
N LEU A 197 -4.08 -3.72 -2.13
CA LEU A 197 -5.24 -3.92 -1.26
C LEU A 197 -4.97 -3.62 0.21
N MET A 198 -3.70 -3.50 0.62
CA MET A 198 -3.35 -3.00 1.95
C MET A 198 -3.91 -1.59 2.21
N ASN A 199 -4.12 -0.80 1.15
CA ASN A 199 -4.74 0.52 1.23
C ASN A 199 -6.22 0.47 1.64
N ALA A 200 -6.89 -0.68 1.53
CA ALA A 200 -8.29 -0.84 1.95
C ALA A 200 -8.52 -0.55 3.45
N SER A 201 -7.46 -0.59 4.26
CA SER A 201 -7.51 -0.20 5.68
C SER A 201 -7.55 1.33 5.91
N THR A 202 -7.14 2.14 4.93
CA THR A 202 -6.98 3.59 5.06
C THR A 202 -8.28 4.35 5.33
N PRO A 203 -9.41 4.06 4.65
CA PRO A 203 -10.68 4.74 4.93
C PRO A 203 -11.16 4.52 6.37
N VAL A 204 -11.01 3.29 6.87
CA VAL A 204 -11.39 2.94 8.25
C VAL A 204 -10.48 3.65 9.26
N LEU A 205 -9.17 3.72 8.98
CA LEU A 205 -8.21 4.47 9.80
C LEU A 205 -8.57 5.96 9.87
N HIS A 206 -8.92 6.58 8.74
CA HIS A 206 -9.29 7.99 8.72
C HIS A 206 -10.64 8.27 9.37
N LEU A 207 -11.62 7.38 9.17
CA LEU A 207 -12.91 7.44 9.86
C LEU A 207 -12.74 7.34 11.37
N HIS A 208 -11.95 6.39 11.84
CA HIS A 208 -11.60 6.22 13.24
C HIS A 208 -10.95 7.48 13.84
N TRP A 209 -9.96 8.05 13.14
CA TRP A 209 -9.35 9.32 13.53
C TRP A 209 -10.38 10.45 13.65
N TYR A 210 -11.28 10.56 12.67
CA TYR A 210 -12.32 11.60 12.66
C TYR A 210 -13.29 11.44 13.83
N LEU A 211 -13.79 10.22 14.05
CA LEU A 211 -14.70 9.89 15.14
C LEU A 211 -14.08 10.20 16.51
N ARG A 212 -12.85 9.76 16.76
CA ARG A 212 -12.13 10.06 18.01
C ARG A 212 -11.96 11.56 18.22
N ARG A 213 -11.67 12.32 17.15
CA ARG A 213 -11.47 13.77 17.26
C ARG A 213 -12.77 14.54 17.47
N ARG A 214 -13.88 14.10 16.89
CA ARG A 214 -15.20 14.72 17.03
C ARG A 214 -15.87 14.39 18.35
N MET A 215 -15.87 13.12 18.76
CA MET A 215 -16.55 12.68 19.97
C MET A 215 -15.73 12.96 21.24
N GLY A 216 -14.41 13.15 21.11
CA GLY A 216 -13.51 13.35 22.24
C GLY A 216 -13.38 12.13 23.16
N CYS A 217 -14.10 11.04 22.86
CA CYS A 217 -14.10 9.81 23.62
C CYS A 217 -13.60 8.64 22.77
N VAL A 218 -13.14 7.60 23.46
CA VAL A 218 -12.73 6.34 22.85
C VAL A 218 -13.99 5.50 22.59
N ASN A 219 -14.09 4.95 21.38
CA ASN A 219 -15.17 4.05 20.98
C ASN A 219 -14.57 2.66 20.75
N ALA A 220 -14.84 1.72 21.65
CA ALA A 220 -14.27 0.38 21.62
C ALA A 220 -14.67 -0.40 20.35
N LEU A 221 -15.90 -0.19 19.85
CA LEU A 221 -16.36 -0.80 18.61
C LEU A 221 -15.55 -0.27 17.42
N ALA A 222 -15.36 1.04 17.32
CA ALA A 222 -14.56 1.65 16.26
C ALA A 222 -13.09 1.19 16.30
N ASP A 223 -12.53 1.01 17.50
CA ASP A 223 -11.19 0.47 17.70
C ASP A 223 -11.09 -0.99 17.24
N ALA A 224 -12.05 -1.84 17.63
CA ALA A 224 -12.11 -3.24 17.25
C ALA A 224 -12.25 -3.41 15.72
N VAL A 225 -13.13 -2.63 15.09
CA VAL A 225 -13.30 -2.61 13.63
C VAL A 225 -12.02 -2.20 12.94
N LEU A 226 -11.33 -1.15 13.42
CA LEU A 226 -10.06 -0.73 12.85
C LEU A 226 -9.00 -1.83 12.95
N VAL A 227 -8.85 -2.46 14.12
CA VAL A 227 -7.88 -3.55 14.35
C VAL A 227 -8.16 -4.73 13.42
N ALA A 228 -9.42 -5.14 13.28
CA ALA A 228 -9.81 -6.25 12.42
C ALA A 228 -9.58 -5.95 10.94
N VAL A 229 -10.07 -4.81 10.45
CA VAL A 229 -9.89 -4.40 9.05
C VAL A 229 -8.40 -4.21 8.72
N PHE A 230 -7.62 -3.63 9.63
CA PHE A 230 -6.18 -3.49 9.44
C PHE A 230 -5.50 -4.85 9.30
N ALA A 231 -5.82 -5.82 10.17
CA ALA A 231 -5.26 -7.16 10.08
C ALA A 231 -5.61 -7.84 8.74
N LEU A 232 -6.89 -7.82 8.37
CA LEU A 232 -7.37 -8.44 7.13
C LEU A 232 -6.72 -7.81 5.90
N ALA A 233 -6.67 -6.48 5.82
CA ALA A 233 -6.10 -5.78 4.67
C ALA A 233 -4.57 -5.92 4.58
N ARG A 234 -3.85 -6.08 5.70
CA ARG A 234 -2.38 -6.16 5.71
C ARG A 234 -1.83 -7.58 5.62
N PHE A 235 -2.47 -8.56 6.26
CA PHE A 235 -2.01 -9.95 6.24
C PHE A 235 -2.74 -10.79 5.19
N GLY A 236 -4.01 -10.50 4.93
CA GLY A 236 -4.82 -11.23 3.96
C GLY A 236 -4.20 -11.28 2.56
N PRO A 237 -3.77 -10.15 1.96
CA PRO A 237 -3.12 -10.18 0.65
C PRO A 237 -1.80 -10.95 0.62
N VAL A 238 -1.01 -10.91 1.70
CA VAL A 238 0.24 -11.70 1.81
C VAL A 238 -0.08 -13.18 1.78
N TYR A 239 -1.03 -13.62 2.60
CA TYR A 239 -1.48 -15.01 2.61
C TYR A 239 -2.05 -15.42 1.25
N ALA A 240 -2.94 -14.62 0.67
CA ALA A 240 -3.57 -14.94 -0.62
C ALA A 240 -2.57 -15.02 -1.78
N VAL A 241 -1.54 -14.17 -1.81
CA VAL A 241 -0.44 -14.26 -2.78
C VAL A 241 0.32 -15.57 -2.61
N LEU A 242 0.74 -15.89 -1.37
CA LEU A 242 1.50 -17.11 -1.08
C LEU A 242 0.68 -18.38 -1.34
N GLU A 243 -0.61 -18.35 -1.04
CA GLU A 243 -1.54 -19.45 -1.29
C GLU A 243 -1.71 -19.68 -2.79
N LYS A 244 -2.00 -18.64 -3.60
CA LYS A 244 -2.09 -18.80 -5.06
C LYS A 244 -0.76 -19.25 -5.68
N TYR A 245 0.35 -18.71 -5.21
CA TYR A 245 1.67 -19.12 -5.65
C TYR A 245 1.96 -20.57 -5.27
N GLY A 246 1.59 -21.00 -4.06
CA GLY A 246 1.68 -22.38 -3.60
C GLY A 246 0.82 -23.32 -4.43
N GLN A 247 -0.45 -22.98 -4.68
CA GLN A 247 -1.37 -23.76 -5.52
C GLN A 247 -0.79 -24.02 -6.91
N PHE A 248 -0.18 -23.03 -7.54
CA PHE A 248 0.49 -23.19 -8.83
C PHE A 248 1.62 -24.25 -8.79
N HIS A 249 2.33 -24.36 -7.67
CA HIS A 249 3.41 -25.33 -7.46
C HIS A 249 2.97 -26.62 -6.73
N GLY A 250 1.69 -26.78 -6.40
CA GLY A 250 1.21 -27.90 -5.59
C GLY A 250 1.69 -27.88 -4.14
N LEU A 251 1.92 -26.70 -3.57
CA LEU A 251 2.42 -26.46 -2.21
C LEU A 251 1.41 -25.71 -1.35
N SER A 252 1.53 -25.83 -0.03
CA SER A 252 0.86 -24.92 0.90
C SER A 252 1.47 -23.51 0.87
N ALA A 253 0.74 -22.50 1.37
CA ALA A 253 1.23 -21.12 1.44
C ALA A 253 2.54 -20.98 2.24
N TRP A 254 2.71 -21.77 3.31
CA TRP A 254 3.91 -21.77 4.14
C TRP A 254 5.11 -22.40 3.44
N GLU A 255 4.91 -23.54 2.77
CA GLU A 255 5.96 -24.18 1.98
C GLU A 255 6.38 -23.32 0.79
N ALA A 256 5.41 -22.69 0.13
CA ALA A 256 5.63 -21.69 -0.90
C ALA A 256 6.55 -20.57 -0.39
N TYR A 257 6.22 -19.96 0.75
CA TYR A 257 7.09 -18.95 1.38
C TYR A 257 8.50 -19.47 1.61
N ARG A 258 8.66 -20.65 2.21
CA ARG A 258 9.98 -21.25 2.50
C ARG A 258 10.78 -21.62 1.26
N ARG A 259 10.15 -21.75 0.10
CA ARG A 259 10.80 -22.07 -1.19
C ARG A 259 10.92 -20.87 -2.14
N LEU A 260 10.43 -19.69 -1.74
CA LEU A 260 10.70 -18.45 -2.47
C LEU A 260 12.21 -18.19 -2.53
N ARG A 261 12.66 -17.43 -3.53
CA ARG A 261 14.03 -16.91 -3.54
C ARG A 261 14.27 -16.08 -2.28
N TRP A 262 15.48 -16.16 -1.72
CA TRP A 262 15.81 -15.52 -0.44
C TRP A 262 15.46 -14.02 -0.39
N VAL A 263 15.60 -13.28 -1.50
CA VAL A 263 15.22 -11.86 -1.59
C VAL A 263 13.72 -11.66 -1.39
N CYS A 264 12.89 -12.50 -2.03
CA CYS A 264 11.44 -12.46 -1.90
C CYS A 264 10.99 -12.90 -0.50
N GLN A 265 11.69 -13.89 0.09
CA GLN A 265 11.47 -14.30 1.48
C GLN A 265 11.74 -13.14 2.43
N ALA A 266 12.92 -12.53 2.33
CA ALA A 266 13.32 -11.41 3.17
C ALA A 266 12.35 -10.24 3.02
N GLY A 267 11.99 -9.86 1.79
CA GLY A 267 11.03 -8.78 1.54
C GLY A 267 9.64 -9.06 2.11
N THR A 268 9.12 -10.28 1.92
CA THR A 268 7.81 -10.69 2.47
C THR A 268 7.85 -10.75 4.00
N GLY A 269 8.91 -11.30 4.58
CA GLY A 269 9.12 -11.35 6.03
C GLY A 269 9.20 -9.97 6.65
N MET A 270 10.00 -9.06 6.06
CA MET A 270 10.08 -7.66 6.48
C MET A 270 8.73 -6.96 6.41
N LEU A 271 7.96 -7.18 5.34
CA LEU A 271 6.62 -6.63 5.19
C LEU A 271 5.69 -7.12 6.29
N VAL A 272 5.70 -8.43 6.60
CA VAL A 272 4.88 -9.00 7.68
C VAL A 272 5.30 -8.44 9.04
N VAL A 273 6.60 -8.38 9.35
CA VAL A 273 7.11 -7.84 10.62
C VAL A 273 6.73 -6.37 10.80
N ALA A 274 6.88 -5.54 9.76
CA ALA A 274 6.50 -4.13 9.82
C ALA A 274 4.99 -3.96 10.08
N ASN A 275 4.15 -4.75 9.39
CA ASN A 275 2.70 -4.73 9.59
C ASN A 275 2.29 -5.27 10.97
N LEU A 276 2.97 -6.29 11.49
CA LEU A 276 2.77 -6.79 12.86
C LEU A 276 3.11 -5.71 13.90
N GLY A 277 4.19 -4.97 13.71
CA GLY A 277 4.55 -3.85 14.59
C GLY A 277 3.47 -2.77 14.63
N TRP A 278 2.95 -2.37 13.47
CA TRP A 278 1.85 -1.41 13.39
C TRP A 278 0.53 -1.94 13.96
N TRP A 279 0.17 -3.17 13.63
CA TRP A 279 -1.03 -3.82 14.16
C TRP A 279 -0.95 -3.97 15.68
N GLY A 280 0.19 -4.41 16.22
CA GLY A 280 0.43 -4.52 17.66
C GLY A 280 0.32 -3.16 18.36
N ALA A 281 0.81 -2.08 17.75
CA ALA A 281 0.64 -0.73 18.28
C ALA A 281 -0.84 -0.28 18.29
N LEU A 282 -1.63 -0.68 17.30
CA LEU A 282 -3.09 -0.43 17.27
C LEU A 282 -3.82 -1.21 18.37
N VAL A 283 -3.53 -2.51 18.50
CA VAL A 283 -4.09 -3.37 19.55
C VAL A 283 -3.74 -2.82 20.93
N TRP A 284 -2.47 -2.48 21.16
CA TRP A 284 -2.03 -1.88 22.41
C TRP A 284 -2.81 -0.60 22.71
N ARG A 285 -3.01 0.29 21.73
CA ARG A 285 -3.79 1.52 21.93
C ARG A 285 -5.29 1.28 22.14
N ALA A 286 -5.83 0.15 21.68
CA ALA A 286 -7.22 -0.22 21.90
C ALA A 286 -7.44 -0.85 23.28
N VAL A 287 -6.46 -1.63 23.77
CA VAL A 287 -6.58 -2.43 25.00
C VAL A 287 -5.93 -1.78 26.22
N ALA A 288 -4.87 -0.98 26.04
CA ALA A 288 -4.10 -0.43 27.16
C ALA A 288 -5.03 0.31 28.14
N PRO A 289 -4.95 0.00 29.45
CA PRO A 289 -5.73 0.68 30.46
C PRO A 289 -5.53 2.18 30.30
N ARG A 290 -6.63 2.92 30.20
CA ARG A 290 -6.57 4.37 30.14
C ARG A 290 -5.90 4.82 31.43
N ARG A 291 -4.60 5.12 31.39
CA ARG A 291 -4.02 6.00 32.40
C ARG A 291 -4.82 7.28 32.23
N ASN A 292 -5.73 7.53 33.16
CA ASN A 292 -6.33 8.83 33.37
C ASN A 292 -5.17 9.80 33.55
N HIS A 293 -4.62 10.33 32.46
CA HIS A 293 -3.90 11.58 32.47
C HIS A 293 -4.96 12.58 32.89
N GLY A 294 -5.04 12.74 34.21
CA GLY A 294 -6.01 13.55 34.90
C GLY A 294 -6.09 14.90 34.22
N MET A 295 -7.31 15.43 34.19
CA MET A 295 -7.65 16.74 33.70
C MET A 295 -6.91 17.83 34.50
N GLY A 296 -5.61 17.96 34.27
CA GLY A 296 -4.81 19.14 34.63
C GLY A 296 -5.00 20.26 33.62
N MET A 297 -6.13 20.31 32.89
CA MET A 297 -6.56 21.54 32.24
C MET A 297 -7.18 22.45 33.31
N MET A 298 -6.32 23.02 34.13
CA MET A 298 -6.58 24.35 34.70
C MET A 298 -6.82 25.26 33.50
N ARG A 299 -8.10 25.58 33.23
CA ARG A 299 -8.48 26.74 32.44
C ARG A 299 -7.79 27.92 33.09
N LYS A 300 -6.76 28.48 32.44
CA LYS A 300 -6.41 29.88 32.66
C LYS A 300 -7.57 30.69 32.07
N THR A 301 -8.53 31.00 32.92
CA THR A 301 -9.42 32.14 32.75
C THR A 301 -8.54 33.39 32.64
N VAL A 302 -8.64 34.08 31.52
CA VAL A 302 -8.42 35.53 31.43
C VAL A 302 -9.79 36.11 31.14
#